data_AF-A0A1D2U1L9-F1
#
_entry.id   AF-A0A1D2U1L9-F1
#
_cell.length_a   1.000
_cell.length_b   1.000
_cell.length_c   1.000
_cell.angle_alpha   90.00
_cell.angle_beta   90.00
_cell.angle_gamma   90.00
#
_symmetry.space_group_name_H-M   'P 1'
#
loop_
_entity.id
_entity.type
_entity.pdbx_description
1 polymer ?
#
loop_
_entity_poly.entity_id
_entity_poly.type
_entity_poly.pdbx_seq_one_letter_code
_entity_poly.pdbx_strand_id
1 'polypeptide(L)'
;MPDLPERKVGIVACSGEELAEGTVARLAALKVLNELRPRDTVTICLPLFLAGGAGDRAFARVHPTITVDGCDLRCAARATEMYSSKPAASLVVNELVAEQGLNKPEGRRRLNEAGQRTVELTADRLAALVDKALGKEGSAPSADQTSDASAAHRTSEATCSCGSGVPVTKLEIGGQSVELVALPLIFQKFRGADRSLDEPTARELFETVKIYSAVPPEAEAAYREAVLRAYAAYCQSEK
;
A
#
# COMPACT_ATOMS: atom_id res chain seq x y z
N MET A 1 -27.16 -9.06 -2.96
CA MET A 1 -26.77 -7.79 -2.30
C MET A 1 -25.35 -7.51 -2.79
N PRO A 2 -25.02 -6.31 -3.29
CA PRO A 2 -23.63 -6.03 -3.66
C PRO A 2 -22.76 -6.14 -2.41
N ASP A 3 -21.65 -6.87 -2.52
CA ASP A 3 -20.67 -6.98 -1.45
C ASP A 3 -20.21 -5.57 -1.05
N LEU A 4 -20.43 -5.22 0.22
CA LEU A 4 -19.86 -4.01 0.79
C LEU A 4 -18.34 -4.18 0.79
N PRO A 5 -17.55 -3.15 0.44
CA PRO A 5 -16.10 -3.25 0.46
C PRO A 5 -15.63 -3.69 1.85
N GLU A 6 -14.76 -4.72 1.88
CA GLU A 6 -14.29 -5.31 3.13
C GLU A 6 -13.72 -4.22 4.05
N ARG A 7 -14.19 -4.20 5.30
CA ARG A 7 -13.76 -3.23 6.30
C ARG A 7 -12.30 -3.51 6.66
N LYS A 8 -11.38 -2.64 6.23
CA LYS A 8 -9.96 -2.69 6.60
C LYS A 8 -9.60 -1.76 7.76
N VAL A 9 -8.48 -2.06 8.41
CA VAL A 9 -7.85 -1.23 9.45
C VAL A 9 -6.61 -0.53 8.91
N GLY A 10 -6.52 0.78 9.10
CA GLY A 10 -5.32 1.56 8.79
C GLY A 10 -4.28 1.43 9.90
N ILE A 11 -3.02 1.26 9.53
CA ILE A 11 -1.88 1.28 10.46
C ILE A 11 -0.97 2.44 10.10
N VAL A 12 -0.75 3.36 11.04
CA VAL A 12 0.20 4.46 10.89
C VAL A 12 1.37 4.24 11.85
N ALA A 13 2.53 3.88 11.32
CA ALA A 13 3.77 3.86 12.10
C ALA A 13 4.45 5.23 12.06
N CYS A 14 5.14 5.62 13.13
CA CYS A 14 5.98 6.81 13.08
C CYS A 14 7.16 6.63 12.11
N SER A 15 7.73 7.73 11.60
CA SER A 15 8.88 7.68 10.68
C SER A 15 10.10 6.98 11.30
N GLY A 16 10.17 7.01 12.64
CA GLY A 16 11.17 6.28 13.41
C GLY A 16 12.60 6.71 13.12
N GLU A 17 12.80 7.95 12.69
CA GLU A 17 14.07 8.40 12.15
C GLU A 17 15.15 8.42 13.22
N GLU A 18 14.86 8.84 14.45
CA GLU A 18 15.88 9.12 15.46
C GLU A 18 16.21 7.96 16.40
N LEU A 19 15.33 6.97 16.54
CA LEU A 19 15.35 5.99 17.64
C LEU A 19 15.20 4.55 17.15
N ALA A 20 15.82 3.60 17.85
CA ALA A 20 15.68 2.17 17.55
C ALA A 20 14.22 1.71 17.72
N GLU A 21 13.52 2.27 18.69
CA GLU A 21 12.11 2.02 18.97
C GLU A 21 11.20 2.50 17.83
N GLY A 22 11.65 3.52 17.08
CA GLY A 22 11.03 3.92 15.83
C GLY A 22 11.18 2.89 14.71
N THR A 23 12.34 2.20 14.66
CA THR A 23 12.57 1.08 13.75
C THR A 23 11.70 -0.11 14.14
N VAL A 24 11.56 -0.38 15.44
CA VAL A 24 10.63 -1.39 15.96
C VAL A 24 9.20 -1.11 15.52
N ALA A 25 8.71 0.13 15.67
CA ALA A 25 7.37 0.51 15.24
C ALA A 25 7.11 0.22 13.76
N ARG A 26 8.06 0.58 12.89
CA ARG A 26 7.96 0.34 11.44
C ARG A 26 8.00 -1.14 11.08
N LEU A 27 8.90 -1.92 11.69
CA LEU A 27 9.01 -3.35 11.42
C LEU A 27 7.80 -4.13 11.95
N ALA A 28 7.27 -3.75 13.12
CA ALA A 28 6.06 -4.36 13.66
C ALA A 28 4.84 -4.09 12.77
N ALA A 29 4.67 -2.85 12.27
CA ALA A 29 3.63 -2.51 11.31
C ALA A 29 3.76 -3.32 10.02
N LEU A 30 4.97 -3.44 9.46
CA LEU A 30 5.22 -4.25 8.25
C LEU A 30 4.95 -5.73 8.47
N LYS A 31 5.30 -6.28 9.63
CA LYS A 31 5.00 -7.68 9.98
C LYS A 31 3.50 -7.93 10.03
N VAL A 32 2.74 -7.03 10.66
CA VAL A 32 1.27 -7.14 10.66
C VAL A 32 0.70 -7.04 9.24
N LEU A 33 1.21 -6.09 8.46
CA LEU A 33 0.78 -5.86 7.08
C LEU A 33 1.03 -7.06 6.16
N ASN A 34 2.19 -7.73 6.29
CA ASN A 34 2.62 -8.74 5.33
C ASN A 34 2.38 -10.17 5.81
N GLU A 35 2.43 -10.42 7.11
CA GLU A 35 2.42 -11.77 7.68
C GLU A 35 1.17 -12.03 8.50
N LEU A 36 0.83 -11.14 9.45
CA LEU A 36 -0.21 -11.45 10.43
C LEU A 36 -1.63 -11.17 9.92
N ARG A 37 -1.87 -10.03 9.26
CA ARG A 37 -3.20 -9.55 8.85
C ARG A 37 -3.22 -8.94 7.44
N PRO A 38 -2.69 -9.62 6.40
CA PRO A 38 -2.47 -9.02 5.07
C PRO A 38 -3.74 -8.65 4.31
N ARG A 39 -4.87 -9.30 4.60
CA ARG A 39 -6.17 -8.99 3.97
C ARG A 39 -6.96 -7.93 4.74
N ASP A 40 -6.66 -7.77 6.02
CA ASP A 40 -7.44 -6.97 6.97
C ASP A 40 -6.86 -5.58 7.21
N THR A 41 -5.60 -5.35 6.81
CA THR A 41 -4.86 -4.12 7.14
C THR A 41 -4.36 -3.40 5.91
N VAL A 42 -4.15 -2.10 6.08
CA VAL A 42 -3.46 -1.22 5.12
C VAL A 42 -2.46 -0.39 5.90
N THR A 43 -1.31 -0.09 5.32
CA THR A 43 -0.36 0.85 5.92
C THR A 43 -0.57 2.25 5.39
N ILE A 44 -0.43 3.25 6.25
CA ILE A 44 -0.48 4.67 5.91
C ILE A 44 0.91 5.26 6.13
N CYS A 45 1.45 5.91 5.12
CA CYS A 45 2.79 6.51 5.17
C CYS A 45 2.72 7.84 5.91
N LEU A 46 3.23 7.90 7.15
CA LEU A 46 3.18 9.13 7.95
C LEU A 46 3.77 10.36 7.22
N PRO A 47 4.95 10.31 6.55
CA PRO A 47 5.45 11.43 5.77
C PRO A 47 4.47 11.95 4.70
N LEU A 48 3.86 11.04 3.91
CA LEU A 48 2.88 11.42 2.89
C LEU A 48 1.61 11.98 3.53
N PHE A 49 1.17 11.37 4.62
CA PHE A 49 0.04 11.82 5.41
C PHE A 49 0.23 13.24 5.94
N LEU A 50 1.43 13.56 6.45
CA LEU A 50 1.81 14.90 6.89
C LEU A 50 1.87 15.89 5.72
N ALA A 51 2.39 15.46 4.57
CA ALA A 51 2.51 16.28 3.35
C ALA A 51 1.18 16.58 2.64
N GLY A 52 0.04 16.07 3.14
CA GLY A 52 -1.28 16.35 2.57
C GLY A 52 -1.84 15.24 1.70
N GLY A 53 -1.35 14.00 1.81
CA GLY A 53 -1.86 12.83 1.08
C GLY A 53 -3.37 12.65 1.25
N ALA A 54 -4.15 13.08 0.26
CA ALA A 54 -5.60 13.16 0.36
C ALA A 54 -6.26 11.78 0.50
N GLY A 55 -5.74 10.77 -0.20
CA GLY A 55 -6.23 9.38 -0.11
C GLY A 55 -6.04 8.80 1.29
N ASP A 56 -4.83 8.90 1.85
CA ASP A 56 -4.54 8.37 3.18
C ASP A 56 -5.36 9.06 4.28
N ARG A 57 -5.53 10.39 4.19
CA ARG A 57 -6.37 11.15 5.12
C ARG A 57 -7.85 10.79 4.97
N ALA A 58 -8.34 10.64 3.74
CA ALA A 58 -9.72 10.23 3.50
C ALA A 58 -9.99 8.84 4.06
N PHE A 59 -9.06 7.88 3.86
CA PHE A 59 -9.13 6.56 4.43
C PHE A 59 -9.20 6.62 5.97
N ALA A 60 -8.28 7.35 6.61
CA ALA A 60 -8.21 7.45 8.06
C ALA A 60 -9.42 8.15 8.71
N ARG A 61 -10.22 8.89 7.94
CA ARG A 61 -11.47 9.49 8.42
C ARG A 61 -12.62 8.49 8.55
N VAL A 62 -12.64 7.48 7.69
CA VAL A 62 -13.80 6.57 7.54
C VAL A 62 -13.49 5.14 7.98
N HIS A 63 -12.21 4.76 8.04
CA HIS A 63 -11.76 3.45 8.53
C HIS A 63 -11.12 3.54 9.91
N PRO A 64 -11.28 2.50 10.76
CA PRO A 64 -10.55 2.43 12.02
C PRO A 64 -9.04 2.47 11.74
N THR A 65 -8.35 3.36 12.43
CA THR A 65 -6.91 3.57 12.24
C THR A 65 -6.18 3.39 13.58
N ILE A 66 -5.16 2.54 13.60
CA ILE A 66 -4.32 2.27 14.77
C ILE A 66 -2.94 2.89 14.53
N THR A 67 -2.39 3.55 15.53
CA THR A 67 -1.06 4.16 15.42
C THR A 67 -0.02 3.43 16.25
N VAL A 68 1.22 3.39 15.76
CA VAL A 68 2.37 2.80 16.45
C VAL A 68 3.51 3.81 16.46
N ASP A 69 3.83 4.31 17.63
CA ASP A 69 4.83 5.34 17.84
C ASP A 69 6.04 4.78 18.58
N GLY A 70 7.25 5.15 18.16
CA GLY A 70 8.48 4.73 18.84
C GLY A 70 8.68 5.40 20.21
N CYS A 71 8.07 6.57 20.44
CA CYS A 71 8.27 7.37 21.65
C CYS A 71 7.06 8.25 21.98
N ASP A 72 7.13 8.92 23.13
CA ASP A 72 6.03 9.71 23.71
C ASP A 72 5.69 10.98 22.92
N LEU A 73 6.50 11.34 21.92
CA LEU A 73 6.17 12.43 20.99
C LEU A 73 4.91 12.10 20.18
N ARG A 74 4.61 10.80 20.00
CA ARG A 74 3.35 10.29 19.43
C ARG A 74 3.04 10.92 18.06
N CYS A 75 4.05 11.01 17.20
CA CYS A 75 3.95 11.69 15.90
C CYS A 75 2.82 11.12 15.02
N ALA A 76 2.68 9.80 14.96
CA ALA A 76 1.64 9.13 14.18
C ALA A 76 0.26 9.38 14.77
N ALA A 77 0.08 9.17 16.09
CA ALA A 77 -1.19 9.45 16.77
C ALA A 77 -1.65 10.89 16.58
N ARG A 78 -0.76 11.85 16.85
CA ARG A 78 -1.06 13.29 16.75
C ARG A 78 -1.40 13.71 15.32
N ALA A 79 -0.65 13.22 14.33
CA ALA A 79 -0.93 13.51 12.94
C ALA A 79 -2.31 12.97 12.54
N THR A 80 -2.58 11.71 12.88
CA THR A 80 -3.85 11.02 12.55
C THR A 80 -5.03 11.79 13.14
N GLU A 81 -4.96 12.17 14.41
CA GLU A 81 -6.02 12.94 15.08
C GLU A 81 -6.18 14.34 14.48
N MET A 82 -5.07 15.04 14.22
CA MET A 82 -5.08 16.41 13.67
C MET A 82 -5.67 16.47 12.25
N TYR A 83 -5.27 15.54 11.38
CA TYR A 83 -5.59 15.63 9.95
C TYR A 83 -6.71 14.69 9.50
N SER A 84 -7.22 13.83 10.37
CA SER A 84 -8.29 12.87 10.06
C SER A 84 -9.25 12.66 11.22
N SER A 85 -9.06 11.60 11.99
CA SER A 85 -9.94 11.17 13.07
C SER A 85 -9.10 10.66 14.24
N LYS A 86 -9.67 10.63 15.44
CA LYS A 86 -9.02 10.04 16.62
C LYS A 86 -8.64 8.57 16.32
N PRO A 87 -7.40 8.13 16.58
CA PRO A 87 -7.02 6.73 16.44
C PRO A 87 -7.93 5.81 17.24
N ALA A 88 -8.29 4.66 16.64
CA ALA A 88 -9.07 3.61 17.30
C ALA A 88 -8.28 2.97 18.45
N ALA A 89 -6.96 2.90 18.30
CA ALA A 89 -6.00 2.56 19.34
C ALA A 89 -4.64 3.18 19.01
N SER A 90 -3.78 3.30 20.03
CA SER A 90 -2.42 3.79 19.86
C SER A 90 -1.47 2.98 20.73
N LEU A 91 -0.32 2.61 20.18
CA LEU A 91 0.78 1.95 20.88
C LEU A 91 2.00 2.87 20.92
N VAL A 92 2.73 2.84 22.04
CA VAL A 92 4.06 3.46 22.14
C VAL A 92 5.07 2.38 22.52
N VAL A 93 6.08 2.19 21.68
CA VAL A 93 7.06 1.10 21.85
C VAL A 93 7.83 1.24 23.15
N ASN A 94 8.22 2.46 23.55
CA ASN A 94 8.88 2.69 24.85
C ASN A 94 8.03 2.25 26.04
N GLU A 95 6.72 2.54 26.01
CA GLU A 95 5.78 2.12 27.05
C GLU A 95 5.73 0.58 27.10
N LEU A 96 5.61 -0.09 25.95
CA LEU A 96 5.60 -1.55 25.87
C LEU A 96 6.90 -2.19 26.38
N VAL A 97 8.06 -1.63 26.05
CA VAL A 97 9.37 -2.11 26.55
C VAL A 97 9.41 -2.02 28.07
N ALA A 98 8.96 -0.91 28.65
CA ALA A 98 8.92 -0.70 30.08
C ALA A 98 7.92 -1.64 30.77
N GLU A 99 6.69 -1.76 30.24
CA GLU A 99 5.63 -2.62 30.77
C GLU A 99 6.04 -4.09 30.81
N GLN A 100 6.78 -4.56 29.81
CA GLN A 100 7.20 -5.95 29.68
C GLN A 100 8.58 -6.23 30.30
N GLY A 101 9.24 -5.21 30.88
CA GLY A 101 10.57 -5.34 31.45
C GLY A 101 11.63 -5.80 30.44
N LEU A 102 11.48 -5.42 29.17
CA LEU A 102 12.40 -5.82 28.11
C LEU A 102 13.69 -5.01 28.16
N ASN A 103 14.77 -5.63 27.68
CA ASN A 103 16.00 -4.90 27.39
C ASN A 103 15.73 -3.82 26.32
N LYS A 104 16.45 -2.71 26.41
CA LYS A 104 16.29 -1.60 25.48
C LYS A 104 16.63 -2.03 24.04
N PRO A 105 15.75 -1.74 23.06
CA PRO A 105 16.08 -1.89 21.64
C PRO A 105 17.26 -0.98 21.26
N GLU A 106 18.20 -1.51 20.48
CA GLU A 106 19.32 -0.73 19.96
C GLU A 106 19.49 -0.99 18.47
N GLY A 107 20.08 -0.01 17.78
CA GLY A 107 20.39 -0.09 16.35
C GLY A 107 19.26 0.40 15.45
N ARG A 108 19.46 1.59 14.85
CA ARG A 108 18.47 2.24 13.95
C ARG A 108 18.31 1.57 12.59
N ARG A 109 19.34 0.86 12.11
CA ARG A 109 19.32 0.17 10.79
C ARG A 109 19.21 -1.33 10.92
N ARG A 110 19.82 -1.89 11.96
CA ARG A 110 19.80 -3.30 12.30
C ARG A 110 19.59 -3.39 13.80
N LEU A 111 18.44 -3.89 14.19
CA LEU A 111 18.11 -4.06 15.59
C LEU A 111 18.98 -5.14 16.23
N ASN A 112 19.32 -4.94 17.50
CA ASN A 112 19.86 -6.02 18.34
C ASN A 112 18.77 -7.06 18.64
N GLU A 113 19.13 -8.16 19.32
CA GLU A 113 18.16 -9.21 19.67
C GLU A 113 17.00 -8.69 20.53
N ALA A 114 17.28 -7.76 21.44
CA ALA A 114 16.24 -7.12 22.24
C ALA A 114 15.22 -6.41 21.35
N GLY A 115 15.70 -5.60 20.39
CA GLY A 115 14.85 -4.93 19.42
C GLY A 115 14.06 -5.89 18.54
N GLN A 116 14.65 -7.00 18.10
CA GLN A 116 13.91 -8.01 17.32
C GLN A 116 12.79 -8.66 18.16
N ARG A 117 13.04 -8.98 19.43
CA ARG A 117 11.98 -9.50 20.34
C ARG A 117 10.88 -8.46 20.56
N THR A 118 11.24 -7.17 20.70
CA THR A 118 10.26 -6.09 20.81
C THR A 118 9.42 -5.94 19.54
N VAL A 119 9.99 -6.20 18.35
CA VAL A 119 9.21 -6.23 17.09
C VAL A 119 8.13 -7.29 17.14
N GLU A 120 8.48 -8.53 17.52
CA GLU A 120 7.50 -9.64 17.60
C GLU A 120 6.37 -9.29 18.58
N LEU A 121 6.71 -8.85 19.80
CA LEU A 121 5.73 -8.47 20.81
C LEU A 121 4.84 -7.30 20.39
N THR A 122 5.42 -6.28 19.75
CA THR A 122 4.67 -5.12 19.25
C THR A 122 3.73 -5.53 18.12
N ALA A 123 4.17 -6.41 17.23
CA ALA A 123 3.37 -6.91 16.11
C ALA A 123 2.18 -7.76 16.61
N ASP A 124 2.40 -8.65 17.58
CA ASP A 124 1.34 -9.44 18.19
C ASP A 124 0.28 -8.56 18.87
N ARG A 125 0.74 -7.55 19.63
CA ARG A 125 -0.17 -6.59 20.27
C ARG A 125 -0.95 -5.78 19.25
N LEU A 126 -0.30 -5.35 18.17
CA LEU A 126 -0.92 -4.62 17.08
C LEU A 126 -1.95 -5.48 16.33
N ALA A 127 -1.64 -6.74 16.04
CA ALA A 127 -2.56 -7.69 15.40
C ALA A 127 -3.82 -7.91 16.26
N ALA A 128 -3.67 -8.07 17.58
CA ALA A 128 -4.81 -8.17 18.49
C ALA A 128 -5.69 -6.91 18.48
N LEU A 129 -5.10 -5.71 18.37
CA LEU A 129 -5.86 -4.47 18.22
C LEU A 129 -6.58 -4.37 16.87
N VAL A 130 -5.97 -4.89 15.79
CA VAL A 130 -6.62 -5.00 14.49
C VAL A 130 -7.85 -5.91 14.58
N ASP A 131 -7.72 -7.09 15.17
CA ASP A 131 -8.82 -8.04 15.34
C ASP A 131 -9.97 -7.41 16.13
N LYS A 132 -9.62 -6.72 17.22
CA LYS A 132 -10.59 -5.96 18.03
C LYS A 132 -11.29 -4.87 17.23
N ALA A 133 -10.55 -4.10 16.43
CA ALA A 133 -11.13 -3.05 15.58
C ALA A 133 -12.08 -3.59 14.51
N LEU A 134 -11.89 -4.85 14.10
CA LEU A 134 -12.76 -5.57 13.16
C LEU A 134 -13.85 -6.41 13.84
N GLY A 135 -13.87 -6.51 15.17
CA GLY A 135 -14.81 -7.34 15.91
C GLY A 135 -14.58 -8.85 15.76
N LYS A 136 -13.34 -9.28 15.47
CA LYS A 136 -12.95 -10.68 15.28
C LYS A 136 -12.41 -11.37 16.55
N GLU A 137 -12.62 -10.79 17.72
CA GLU A 137 -12.12 -11.35 19.00
C GLU A 137 -12.59 -12.81 19.19
N GLY A 138 -11.64 -13.75 19.25
CA GLY A 138 -11.90 -15.18 19.49
C GLY A 138 -11.82 -16.12 18.27
N SER A 139 -11.54 -15.59 17.07
CA SER A 139 -11.31 -16.43 15.87
C SER A 139 -9.83 -16.75 15.73
N ALA A 140 -9.46 -18.04 15.84
CA ALA A 140 -8.09 -18.51 15.57
C ALA A 140 -7.64 -18.10 14.15
N PRO A 141 -6.33 -17.96 13.89
CA PRO A 141 -5.84 -17.61 12.56
C PRO A 141 -6.22 -18.74 11.58
N SER A 142 -7.23 -18.49 10.75
CA SER A 142 -7.57 -19.39 9.65
C SER A 142 -6.51 -19.21 8.57
N ALA A 143 -5.56 -20.15 8.57
CA ALA A 143 -4.73 -20.38 7.41
C ALA A 143 -5.63 -20.80 6.24
N ASP A 144 -5.32 -20.18 5.09
CA ASP A 144 -5.71 -20.61 3.75
C ASP A 144 -7.16 -20.37 3.33
N GLN A 145 -7.32 -19.50 2.34
CA GLN A 145 -8.05 -19.82 1.11
C GLN A 145 -7.34 -19.10 -0.05
N THR A 146 -6.46 -19.85 -0.70
CA THR A 146 -6.32 -19.83 -2.16
C THR A 146 -7.62 -20.35 -2.78
N SER A 147 -8.18 -19.63 -3.75
CA SER A 147 -9.09 -20.25 -4.71
C SER A 147 -9.00 -19.54 -6.05
N ASP A 148 -9.13 -20.39 -7.06
CA ASP A 148 -8.66 -20.27 -8.42
C ASP A 148 -9.50 -19.39 -9.34
N ALA A 149 -8.79 -18.97 -10.38
CA ALA A 149 -9.23 -18.66 -11.74
C ALA A 149 -10.69 -18.97 -12.13
N SER A 150 -11.38 -17.92 -12.61
CA SER A 150 -12.29 -18.05 -13.76
C SER A 150 -11.77 -17.18 -14.91
N ALA A 151 -11.79 -17.75 -16.12
CA ALA A 151 -11.22 -17.17 -17.32
C ALA A 151 -12.19 -16.20 -17.99
N ALA A 152 -11.87 -14.90 -17.94
CA ALA A 152 -12.19 -13.91 -18.97
C ALA A 152 -11.31 -12.66 -18.73
N HIS A 153 -10.53 -12.27 -19.74
CA HIS A 153 -9.73 -11.02 -19.86
C HIS A 153 -9.09 -10.48 -18.55
N ARG A 154 -7.88 -10.97 -18.21
CA ARG A 154 -7.23 -10.62 -16.94
C ARG A 154 -6.39 -9.34 -17.06
N THR A 155 -6.95 -8.22 -16.64
CA THR A 155 -6.19 -7.20 -15.91
C THR A 155 -5.77 -7.80 -14.57
N SER A 156 -4.47 -7.84 -14.27
CA SER A 156 -3.99 -8.18 -12.93
C SER A 156 -3.60 -6.89 -12.20
N GLU A 157 -3.71 -6.85 -10.88
CA GLU A 157 -3.34 -5.68 -10.10
C GLU A 157 -1.96 -5.88 -9.47
N ALA A 158 -1.07 -4.89 -9.60
CA ALA A 158 0.07 -4.77 -8.70
C ALA A 158 -0.50 -4.21 -7.39
N THR A 159 -0.94 -5.12 -6.51
CA THR A 159 -1.67 -4.76 -5.30
C THR A 159 -0.76 -4.10 -4.28
N CYS A 160 -1.01 -2.82 -4.00
CA CYS A 160 -0.60 -2.21 -2.74
C CYS A 160 -1.59 -2.65 -1.64
N SER A 161 -1.11 -2.81 -0.41
CA SER A 161 -1.90 -3.36 0.70
C SER A 161 -3.19 -2.56 1.01
N CYS A 162 -3.28 -1.29 0.57
CA CYS A 162 -4.50 -0.48 0.60
C CYS A 162 -5.68 -1.01 -0.23
N GLY A 163 -5.47 -2.04 -1.07
CA GLY A 163 -6.49 -2.50 -2.03
C GLY A 163 -6.62 -1.57 -3.25
N SER A 164 -5.88 -0.45 -3.29
CA SER A 164 -5.69 0.38 -4.48
C SER A 164 -4.58 -0.24 -5.33
N GLY A 165 -4.83 -1.42 -5.89
CA GLY A 165 -3.90 -2.01 -6.84
C GLY A 165 -3.65 -1.05 -8.00
N VAL A 166 -2.39 -0.90 -8.40
CA VAL A 166 -2.09 -0.20 -9.65
C VAL A 166 -2.40 -1.18 -10.78
N PRO A 167 -3.29 -0.84 -11.73
CA PRO A 167 -3.71 -1.79 -12.76
C PRO A 167 -2.52 -2.19 -13.63
N VAL A 168 -2.34 -3.50 -13.83
CA VAL A 168 -1.34 -4.08 -14.75
C VAL A 168 -2.07 -4.56 -16.00
N THR A 169 -1.57 -4.09 -17.15
CA THR A 169 -2.07 -4.49 -18.46
C THR A 169 -1.01 -5.37 -19.12
N LYS A 170 -1.41 -6.57 -19.57
CA LYS A 170 -0.55 -7.45 -20.35
C LYS A 170 -0.68 -7.10 -21.83
N LEU A 171 0.44 -6.79 -22.47
CA LEU A 171 0.53 -6.55 -23.91
C LEU A 171 1.47 -7.56 -24.56
N GLU A 172 1.11 -8.02 -25.75
CA GLU A 172 2.00 -8.80 -26.61
C GLU A 172 2.92 -7.84 -27.39
N ILE A 173 4.23 -7.87 -27.10
CA ILE A 173 5.24 -7.03 -27.73
C ILE A 173 6.37 -7.92 -28.24
N GLY A 174 6.60 -7.93 -29.56
CA GLY A 174 7.66 -8.76 -30.16
C GLY A 174 7.47 -10.27 -29.94
N GLY A 175 6.24 -10.74 -29.73
CA GLY A 175 5.93 -12.15 -29.44
C GLY A 175 6.16 -12.55 -27.98
N GLN A 176 6.38 -11.58 -27.09
CA GLN A 176 6.47 -11.79 -25.64
C GLN A 176 5.31 -11.08 -24.93
N SER A 177 4.70 -11.76 -23.96
CA SER A 177 3.73 -11.16 -23.04
C SER A 177 4.47 -10.28 -22.03
N VAL A 178 4.29 -8.96 -22.12
CA VAL A 178 4.88 -7.94 -21.26
C VAL A 178 3.82 -7.34 -20.34
N GLU A 179 4.14 -7.20 -19.06
CA GLU A 179 3.30 -6.53 -18.06
C GLU A 179 3.67 -5.04 -17.95
N LEU A 180 2.72 -4.15 -18.22
CA LEU A 180 2.86 -2.71 -18.06
C LEU A 180 1.98 -2.20 -16.92
N VAL A 181 2.57 -1.40 -16.03
CA VAL A 181 1.93 -0.88 -14.82
C VAL A 181 1.25 0.46 -15.10
N ALA A 182 0.08 0.68 -14.49
CA ALA A 182 -0.72 1.90 -14.53
C ALA A 182 -1.33 2.27 -15.90
N LEU A 183 -1.24 1.39 -16.91
CA LEU A 183 -1.61 1.71 -18.29
C LEU A 183 -3.03 2.31 -18.45
N PRO A 184 -4.09 1.78 -17.80
CA PRO A 184 -5.43 2.36 -17.88
C PRO A 184 -5.52 3.77 -17.28
N LEU A 185 -4.80 4.03 -16.18
CA LEU A 185 -4.75 5.35 -15.54
C LEU A 185 -4.00 6.36 -16.42
N ILE A 186 -2.90 5.91 -17.04
CA ILE A 186 -2.16 6.71 -18.01
C ILE A 186 -3.08 7.05 -19.20
N PHE A 187 -3.79 6.06 -19.77
CA PHE A 187 -4.71 6.31 -20.88
C PHE A 187 -5.83 7.28 -20.51
N GLN A 188 -6.41 7.15 -19.31
CA GLN A 188 -7.40 8.08 -18.80
C GLN A 188 -6.89 9.53 -18.78
N LYS A 189 -5.64 9.76 -18.34
CA LYS A 189 -5.00 11.09 -18.35
C LYS A 189 -4.95 11.71 -19.75
N PHE A 190 -4.70 10.91 -20.77
CA PHE A 190 -4.54 11.36 -22.15
C PHE A 190 -5.85 11.35 -22.96
N ARG A 191 -7.01 11.07 -22.35
CA ARG A 191 -8.30 11.07 -23.05
C ARG A 191 -8.79 12.51 -23.29
N GLY A 192 -8.66 12.98 -24.53
CA GLY A 192 -9.25 14.24 -25.00
C GLY A 192 -10.58 14.06 -25.73
N ALA A 193 -11.22 15.17 -26.13
CA ALA A 193 -12.48 15.16 -26.89
C ALA A 193 -12.36 14.48 -28.27
N ASP A 194 -11.17 14.52 -28.88
CA ASP A 194 -10.95 14.03 -30.26
C ASP A 194 -10.54 12.55 -30.34
N ARG A 195 -10.29 11.85 -29.22
CA ARG A 195 -9.89 10.42 -29.12
C ARG A 195 -8.65 9.97 -29.93
N SER A 196 -8.18 10.75 -30.90
CA SER A 196 -6.92 10.60 -31.61
C SER A 196 -5.83 11.42 -30.93
N LEU A 197 -4.64 10.83 -30.81
CA LEU A 197 -3.45 11.53 -30.33
C LEU A 197 -2.71 12.14 -31.52
N ASP A 198 -2.35 13.41 -31.42
CA ASP A 198 -1.33 13.98 -32.29
C ASP A 198 0.07 13.46 -31.89
N GLU A 199 1.05 13.60 -32.78
CA GLU A 199 2.40 13.07 -32.57
C GLU A 199 3.07 13.57 -31.27
N PRO A 200 2.93 14.85 -30.87
CA PRO A 200 3.42 15.34 -29.58
C PRO A 200 2.78 14.64 -28.38
N THR A 201 1.45 14.48 -28.36
CA THR A 201 0.76 13.83 -27.23
C THR A 201 1.02 12.33 -27.20
N ALA A 202 1.14 11.68 -28.37
CA ALA A 202 1.54 10.29 -28.47
C ALA A 202 2.94 10.03 -27.87
N ARG A 203 3.88 10.98 -28.06
CA ARG A 203 5.21 10.92 -27.44
C ARG A 203 5.13 11.13 -25.93
N GLU A 204 4.37 12.11 -25.45
CA GLU A 204 4.21 12.36 -24.00
C GLU A 204 3.56 11.18 -23.27
N LEU A 205 2.56 10.55 -23.89
CA LEU A 205 1.94 9.33 -23.38
C LEU A 205 2.99 8.24 -23.18
N PHE A 206 3.82 8.01 -24.20
CA PHE A 206 4.84 6.96 -24.13
C PHE A 206 5.94 7.26 -23.11
N GLU A 207 6.38 8.52 -22.99
CA GLU A 207 7.30 8.93 -21.92
C GLU A 207 6.68 8.72 -20.53
N THR A 208 5.38 8.96 -20.37
CA THR A 208 4.68 8.66 -19.12
C THR A 208 4.69 7.16 -18.80
N VAL A 209 4.58 6.28 -19.80
CA VAL A 209 4.68 4.81 -19.59
C VAL A 209 6.07 4.40 -19.11
N LYS A 210 7.13 5.01 -19.66
CA LYS A 210 8.54 4.75 -19.27
C LYS A 210 8.86 5.11 -17.81
N ILE A 211 8.06 5.99 -17.18
CA ILE A 211 8.18 6.31 -15.74
C ILE A 211 7.86 5.08 -14.87
N TYR A 212 6.89 4.27 -15.29
CA TYR A 212 6.32 3.20 -14.46
C TYR A 212 6.68 1.79 -14.95
N SER A 213 7.19 1.64 -16.17
CA SER A 213 7.51 0.36 -16.77
C SER A 213 8.89 0.38 -17.42
N ALA A 214 9.67 -0.68 -17.23
CA ALA A 214 10.97 -0.83 -17.89
C ALA A 214 10.77 -1.07 -19.39
N VAL A 215 11.39 -0.22 -20.21
CA VAL A 215 11.38 -0.34 -21.68
C VAL A 215 12.83 -0.49 -22.15
N PRO A 216 13.22 -1.65 -22.71
CA PRO A 216 14.53 -1.82 -23.29
C PRO A 216 14.74 -0.86 -24.48
N PRO A 217 15.87 -0.13 -24.56
CA PRO A 217 16.13 0.82 -25.65
C PRO A 217 16.01 0.20 -27.05
N GLU A 218 16.42 -1.06 -27.19
CA GLU A 218 16.36 -1.83 -28.43
C GLU A 218 14.94 -2.20 -28.87
N ALA A 219 13.98 -2.20 -27.94
CA ALA A 219 12.58 -2.56 -28.19
C ALA A 219 11.64 -1.34 -28.16
N GLU A 220 12.17 -0.12 -28.00
CA GLU A 220 11.38 1.09 -27.75
C GLU A 220 10.32 1.34 -28.83
N ALA A 221 10.66 1.13 -30.10
CA ALA A 221 9.72 1.28 -31.22
C ALA A 221 8.54 0.30 -31.13
N ALA A 222 8.81 -0.97 -30.79
CA ALA A 222 7.79 -2.00 -30.66
C ALA A 222 6.88 -1.74 -29.45
N TYR A 223 7.45 -1.27 -28.34
CA TYR A 223 6.70 -0.86 -27.15
C TYR A 223 5.80 0.33 -27.45
N ARG A 224 6.33 1.36 -28.13
CA ARG A 224 5.56 2.53 -28.52
C ARG A 224 4.36 2.16 -29.38
N GLU A 225 4.57 1.31 -30.38
CA GLU A 225 3.50 0.84 -31.26
C GLU A 225 2.43 0.06 -30.49
N ALA A 226 2.84 -0.87 -29.61
CA ALA A 226 1.92 -1.66 -28.80
C ALA A 226 1.09 -0.80 -27.84
N VAL A 227 1.72 0.18 -27.18
CA VAL A 227 1.05 1.12 -26.26
C VAL A 227 0.03 1.98 -27.02
N LEU A 228 0.37 2.50 -28.20
CA LEU A 228 -0.56 3.31 -28.99
C LEU A 228 -1.74 2.49 -29.52
N ARG A 229 -1.52 1.24 -29.94
CA ARG A 229 -2.61 0.31 -30.29
C ARG A 229 -3.52 0.03 -29.10
N ALA A 230 -2.95 -0.21 -27.92
CA ALA A 230 -3.71 -0.43 -26.70
C ALA A 230 -4.52 0.81 -26.27
N TYR A 231 -3.96 2.02 -26.44
CA TYR A 231 -4.69 3.27 -26.21
C TYR A 231 -5.88 3.43 -27.16
N ALA A 232 -5.69 3.14 -28.45
CA ALA A 232 -6.77 3.18 -29.43
C ALA A 232 -7.90 2.19 -29.08
N ALA A 233 -7.54 0.98 -28.64
CA ALA A 233 -8.51 -0.02 -28.17
C ALA A 233 -9.26 0.45 -26.90
N TYR A 234 -8.54 1.02 -25.94
CA TYR A 234 -9.12 1.60 -24.71
C TYR A 234 -10.16 2.70 -25.02
N CYS A 235 -9.87 3.58 -25.98
CA CYS A 235 -10.81 4.61 -26.44
C CYS A 235 -12.06 4.04 -27.15
N GLN A 236 -12.01 2.80 -27.65
CA GLN A 236 -13.13 2.13 -28.31
C GLN A 236 -14.02 1.34 -27.35
N SER A 237 -13.45 0.76 -26.28
CA SER A 237 -14.17 -0.07 -25.30
C SER A 237 -15.04 0.72 -24.32
N GLU A 238 -14.75 2.01 -24.11
CA GLU A 238 -15.48 2.91 -23.20
C GLU A 238 -16.54 3.77 -23.91
N LYS A 239 -17.31 3.16 -24.83
CA LYS A 239 -18.43 3.80 -25.54
C LYS A 239 -19.70 3.85 -24.69
#